data_AF-A0A5B1C518-F1
#
_entry.id   AF-A0A5B1C518-F1
#
_cell.length_a   1.000
_cell.length_b   1.000
_cell.length_c   1.000
_cell.angle_alpha   90.00
_cell.angle_beta   90.00
_cell.angle_gamma   90.00
#
_symmetry.space_group_name_H-M   'P 1'
#
loop_
_entity.id
_entity.type
_entity.pdbx_description
1 polymer ?
#
loop_
_entity_poly.entity_id
_entity_poly.type
_entity_poly.pdbx_seq_one_letter_code
_entity_poly.pdbx_strand_id
1 'polypeptide(L)'
;MSIITFEQRRSQMKTEEDIYRQIKLAESYAKSLHTKAKNCQGTLAEKLAIKDNAKKADEVTRKLKLQSFDIEDELRAESLTH
;
A
#
# COMPACT_ATOMS: atom_id res chain seq x y z
N MET A 1 2.85 -15.39 2.28
CA MET A 1 2.57 -14.01 2.71
C MET A 1 1.62 -13.38 1.71
N SER A 2 0.39 -13.10 2.11
CA SER A 2 -0.57 -12.42 1.23
C SER A 2 -0.23 -10.94 1.16
N ILE A 3 -0.22 -10.37 -0.05
CA ILE A 3 0.00 -8.94 -0.25
C ILE A 3 -1.20 -8.18 0.29
N ILE A 4 -0.95 -7.14 1.08
CA ILE A 4 -2.02 -6.26 1.56
C ILE A 4 -2.59 -5.51 0.36
N THR A 5 -3.89 -5.71 0.10
CA THR A 5 -4.57 -5.09 -1.04
C THR A 5 -4.93 -3.64 -0.77
N PHE A 6 -5.29 -2.91 -1.83
CA PHE A 6 -5.82 -1.56 -1.72
C PHE A 6 -7.05 -1.50 -0.80
N GLU A 7 -8.00 -2.43 -0.96
CA GLU A 7 -9.24 -2.47 -0.18
C GLU A 7 -9.00 -2.65 1.31
N GLN A 8 -8.05 -3.52 1.67
CA GLN A 8 -7.64 -3.74 3.06
C GLN A 8 -7.01 -2.50 3.70
N ARG A 9 -6.33 -1.66 2.91
CA ARG A 9 -5.79 -0.39 3.41
C ARG A 9 -6.87 0.67 3.50
N ARG A 10 -7.78 0.73 2.53
CA ARG A 10 -8.94 1.66 2.53
C ARG A 10 -9.85 1.41 3.73
N SER A 11 -10.12 0.15 4.08
CA SER A 11 -10.95 -0.16 5.27
C SER A 11 -10.33 0.28 6.61
N GLN A 12 -9.04 0.62 6.62
CA GLN A 12 -8.34 1.13 7.81
C GLN A 12 -8.26 2.66 7.85
N MET A 13 -8.75 3.37 6.82
CA MET A 13 -8.76 4.82 6.77
C MET A 13 -10.08 5.34 7.32
N LYS A 14 -10.04 5.98 8.49
CA LYS A 14 -11.21 6.61 9.11
C LYS A 14 -11.09 8.12 9.21
N THR A 15 -9.86 8.62 9.14
CA THR A 15 -9.51 10.04 9.21
C THR A 15 -8.56 10.40 8.08
N GLU A 16 -8.44 11.69 7.78
CA GLU A 16 -7.46 12.19 6.79
C GLU A 16 -6.03 11.77 7.16
N GLU A 17 -5.68 11.80 8.45
CA GLU A 17 -4.37 11.36 8.93
C GLU A 17 -4.10 9.88 8.64
N ASP A 18 -5.14 9.04 8.68
CA ASP A 18 -5.02 7.62 8.35
C ASP A 18 -4.67 7.41 6.86
N ILE A 19 -5.13 8.29 5.96
CA ILE A 19 -4.77 8.21 4.53
C ILE A 19 -3.26 8.34 4.38
N TYR A 20 -2.68 9.42 4.93
CA TYR A 20 -1.24 9.67 4.87
C TYR A 20 -0.45 8.56 5.57
N ARG A 21 -0.95 8.06 6.71
CA ARG A 21 -0.35 6.94 7.43
C ARG A 21 -0.33 5.66 6.59
N GLN A 22 -1.45 5.32 5.95
CA GLN A 22 -1.58 4.12 5.13
C GLN A 22 -0.73 4.18 3.86
N ILE A 23 -0.59 5.36 3.25
CA ILE A 23 0.36 5.57 2.14
C ILE A 23 1.80 5.31 2.60
N LYS A 24 2.24 5.89 3.72
CA LYS A 24 3.58 5.64 4.27
C LYS A 24 3.82 4.17 4.60
N LEU A 25 2.82 3.49 5.15
CA LEU A 25 2.89 2.05 5.43
C LEU A 25 2.97 1.22 4.14
N ALA A 26 2.30 1.64 3.07
CA ALA A 26 2.37 0.99 1.76
C ALA A 26 3.77 1.14 1.13
N GLU A 27 4.32 2.34 1.16
CA GLU A 27 5.68 2.62 0.69
C GLU A 27 6.74 1.84 1.47
N SER A 28 6.64 1.82 2.80
CA SER A 28 7.57 1.08 3.66
C SER A 28 7.52 -0.42 3.36
N TYR A 29 6.31 -0.97 3.18
CA TYR A 29 6.13 -2.36 2.81
C TYR A 29 6.78 -2.68 1.45
N ALA A 30 6.51 -1.88 0.42
CA ALA A 30 7.10 -2.06 -0.90
C ALA A 30 8.64 -1.98 -0.87
N LYS A 31 9.20 -0.97 -0.18
CA LYS A 31 10.65 -0.84 0.05
C LYS A 31 11.22 -2.08 0.74
N SER A 32 10.54 -2.61 1.75
CA SER A 32 11.00 -3.82 2.45
C SER A 32 11.05 -5.04 1.52
N LEU A 33 10.10 -5.17 0.58
CA LEU A 33 10.09 -6.25 -0.42
C LEU A 33 11.20 -6.07 -1.44
N HIS A 34 11.47 -4.84 -1.89
CA HIS A 34 12.63 -4.54 -2.76
C HIS A 34 13.95 -4.90 -2.08
N THR A 35 14.13 -4.53 -0.82
CA THR A 35 15.33 -4.90 -0.03
C THR A 35 15.44 -6.41 0.14
N LYS A 36 14.33 -7.10 0.44
CA LYS A 36 14.29 -8.57 0.53
C LYS A 36 14.65 -9.22 -0.81
N ALA A 37 14.14 -8.73 -1.93
CA ALA A 37 14.47 -9.24 -3.26
C ALA A 37 15.95 -9.01 -3.60
N LYS A 38 16.51 -7.87 -3.19
CA LYS A 38 17.94 -7.55 -3.40
C LYS A 38 18.85 -8.48 -2.59
N ASN A 39 18.49 -8.74 -1.33
CA ASN A 39 19.28 -9.54 -0.40
C ASN A 39 18.91 -11.03 -0.43
N CYS A 40 18.00 -11.45 -1.31
CA CYS A 40 17.59 -12.85 -1.43
C CYS A 40 18.77 -13.71 -1.87
N GLN A 41 19.26 -14.57 -0.97
CA GLN A 41 20.28 -15.60 -1.23
C GLN A 41 19.67 -16.93 -1.70
N GLY A 42 18.34 -17.01 -1.79
CA GLY A 42 17.61 -18.18 -2.26
C GLY A 42 17.70 -18.38 -3.77
N THR A 43 16.85 -19.26 -4.27
CA THR A 43 16.75 -19.59 -5.70
C THR A 43 16.25 -18.41 -6.54
N LEU A 44 16.50 -18.46 -7.84
CA LEU A 44 15.98 -17.47 -8.79
C LEU A 44 14.44 -17.36 -8.73
N ALA A 45 13.75 -18.48 -8.52
CA ALA A 45 12.30 -18.53 -8.40
C ALA A 45 11.79 -17.75 -7.18
N GLU A 46 12.44 -17.90 -6.02
CA GLU A 46 12.11 -17.14 -4.81
C GLU A 46 12.35 -15.65 -5.00
N LYS A 47 13.46 -15.29 -5.66
CA LYS A 47 13.78 -13.90 -5.98
C LYS A 47 12.73 -13.27 -6.91
N LEU A 48 12.27 -14.02 -7.92
CA LEU A 48 11.21 -13.58 -8.83
C LEU A 48 9.87 -13.40 -8.09
N ALA A 49 9.49 -14.35 -7.22
CA ALA A 49 8.27 -14.24 -6.43
C ALA A 49 8.28 -13.00 -5.52
N ILE A 50 9.41 -12.67 -4.88
CA ILE A 50 9.53 -11.46 -4.05
C ILE A 50 9.44 -10.20 -4.93
N LYS A 51 10.06 -10.20 -6.12
CA LYS A 51 9.97 -9.07 -7.07
C LYS A 51 8.55 -8.82 -7.57
N ASP A 52 7.81 -9.87 -7.88
CA ASP A 52 6.41 -9.74 -8.30
C ASP A 52 5.54 -9.22 -7.16
N ASN A 53 5.80 -9.66 -5.93
CA ASN A 53 5.14 -9.11 -4.75
C ASN A 53 5.49 -7.63 -4.53
N ALA A 54 6.74 -7.22 -4.78
CA ALA A 54 7.16 -5.83 -4.69
C ALA A 54 6.44 -4.95 -5.71
N LYS A 55 6.34 -5.39 -6.97
CA LYS A 55 5.58 -4.68 -8.02
C LYS A 55 4.11 -4.48 -7.65
N LYS A 56 3.45 -5.53 -7.16
CA LYS A 56 2.05 -5.43 -6.70
C LYS A 56 1.90 -4.46 -5.52
N ALA A 57 2.87 -4.44 -4.60
CA ALA A 57 2.87 -3.46 -3.50
C ALA A 57 3.07 -2.02 -4.00
N ASP A 58 3.90 -1.82 -5.04
CA ASP A 58 4.07 -0.51 -5.69
C ASP A 58 2.78 -0.07 -6.40
N GLU A 59 2.07 -0.99 -7.07
CA GLU A 59 0.78 -0.72 -7.70
C GLU A 59 -0.27 -0.28 -6.67
N VAL A 60 -0.36 -0.98 -5.54
CA VAL A 60 -1.23 -0.60 -4.42
C VAL A 60 -0.87 0.79 -3.90
N THR A 61 0.42 1.07 -3.71
CA THR A 61 0.90 2.37 -3.24
C THR A 61 0.54 3.49 -4.22
N ARG A 62 0.73 3.26 -5.52
CA ARG A 62 0.38 4.21 -6.57
C ARG A 62 -1.13 4.46 -6.60
N LYS A 63 -1.94 3.42 -6.50
CA LYS A 63 -3.40 3.54 -6.45
C LYS A 63 -3.86 4.35 -5.23
N LEU A 64 -3.26 4.11 -4.07
CA LEU A 64 -3.52 4.89 -2.85
C LEU A 64 -3.21 6.37 -3.02
N LYS A 65 -2.09 6.72 -3.66
CA LYS A 65 -1.73 8.12 -3.92
C LYS A 65 -2.62 8.80 -4.94
N LEU A 66 -3.07 8.06 -5.96
CA LEU A 66 -3.97 8.61 -6.97
C LEU A 66 -5.37 8.87 -6.40
N GLN A 67 -5.85 7.95 -5.56
CA GLN A 67 -7.17 8.04 -4.95
C GLN A 67 -7.16 8.75 -3.58
N SER A 68 -6.02 9.27 -3.12
CA SER A 68 -5.94 9.87 -1.77
C SER A 68 -6.82 11.10 -1.65
N PHE A 69 -6.90 11.92 -2.70
CA PHE A 69 -7.78 13.08 -2.75
C PHE A 69 -9.25 12.66 -2.76
N ASP A 70 -9.63 11.67 -3.56
CA ASP A 70 -11.00 11.15 -3.58
C ASP A 70 -11.41 10.60 -2.20
N ILE A 71 -10.52 9.86 -1.54
CA ILE A 71 -10.76 9.31 -0.19
C ILE A 71 -10.85 10.43 0.85
N GLU A 72 -10.01 11.47 0.75
CA GLU A 72 -10.05 12.64 1.62
C GLU A 72 -11.37 13.40 1.48
N ASP A 73 -11.83 13.63 0.25
CA ASP A 73 -13.11 14.27 -0.04
C ASP A 73 -14.30 13.43 0.47
N GLU A 74 -14.28 12.11 0.26
CA GLU A 74 -15.30 11.20 0.79
C GLU A 74 -15.38 11.27 2.32
N LEU A 75 -14.23 11.20 3.02
CA LEU A 75 -14.20 11.26 4.49
C LEU A 75 -14.67 12.63 5.01
N ARG A 76 -14.32 13.72 4.32
CA ARG A 76 -14.82 15.06 4.65
C ARG A 76 -16.33 15.16 4.46
N ALA A 77 -16.86 14.68 3.34
CA ALA A 77 -18.30 14.70 3.06
C ALA A 77 -19.09 13.90 4.10
N GLU A 78 -18.57 12.74 4.52
CA GLU A 78 -19.18 11.90 5.56
C GLU A 78 -19.14 12.59 6.94
N SER A 79 -18.06 13.34 7.25
CA SER A 79 -17.98 14.12 8.50
C SER A 79 -18.90 15.35 8.55
N LEU A 80 -19.34 15.85 7.39
CA LEU A 80 -20.24 17.02 7.27
C LEU A 80 -21.73 16.65 7.30
N THR A 81 -22.05 15.36 7.16
CA THR A 81 -23.44 14.86 7.12
C THR A 81 -23.93 14.28 8.45
N HIS A 82 -23.06 14.25 9.47
CA HIS A 82 -23.36 13.89 10.86
C HIS A 82 -23.22 15.09 11.80
#